data_AF-A0A2Z3H8L7-F1
#
_entry.id   AF-A0A2Z3H8L7-F1
#
_cell.length_a   1.000
_cell.length_b   1.000
_cell.length_c   1.000
_cell.angle_alpha   90.00
_cell.angle_beta   90.00
_cell.angle_gamma   90.00
#
_symmetry.space_group_name_H-M   'P 1'
#
loop_
_entity.id
_entity.type
_entity.pdbx_description
1 polymer ?
#
loop_
_entity_poly.entity_id
_entity_poly.type
_entity_poly.pdbx_seq_one_letter_code
_entity_poly.pdbx_strand_id
1 'polypeptide(L)'
;MESIAMPTLDPVAEFRARWLPHVSKDGLSRIIELLEKGSPLLIHGAFTRAVPMGCLASHIAWNHPQTCRYQHEAGVMWLAKVAKLNPATSSVILAWDRDGAGNFELRNDLLGACLEERECRRQRAHLCEPACC
;
A
#
# COMPACT_ATOMS: atom_id res chain seq x y z
N MET A 1 -30.56 -5.96 20.91
CA MET A 1 -30.04 -5.71 19.56
C MET A 1 -28.52 -5.65 19.68
N GLU A 2 -27.88 -6.81 19.64
CA GLU A 2 -26.42 -6.89 19.64
C GLU A 2 -25.93 -6.51 18.24
N SER A 3 -25.31 -5.33 18.15
CA SER A 3 -24.53 -4.96 16.97
C SER A 3 -23.43 -6.00 16.79
N ILE A 4 -23.49 -6.74 15.69
CA ILE A 4 -22.40 -7.58 15.21
C ILE A 4 -21.22 -6.64 15.01
N ALA A 5 -20.27 -6.65 15.94
CA ALA A 5 -18.98 -6.04 15.75
C ALA A 5 -18.29 -6.79 14.61
N MET A 6 -18.52 -6.34 13.36
CA MET A 6 -17.63 -6.63 12.26
C MET A 6 -16.22 -6.33 12.78
N PRO A 7 -15.24 -7.23 12.60
CA PRO A 7 -13.90 -6.95 13.07
C PRO A 7 -13.51 -5.64 12.41
N THR A 8 -13.33 -4.59 13.22
CA THR A 8 -12.72 -3.34 12.80
C THR A 8 -11.27 -3.71 12.52
N LEU A 9 -11.06 -4.35 11.36
CA LEU A 9 -9.77 -4.63 10.80
C LEU A 9 -9.20 -3.28 10.47
N ASP A 10 -8.42 -2.75 11.40
CA ASP A 10 -7.74 -1.48 11.24
C ASP A 10 -6.92 -1.54 9.93
N PRO A 11 -7.29 -0.77 8.90
CA PRO A 11 -6.60 -0.80 7.61
C PRO A 11 -5.16 -0.33 7.76
N VAL A 12 -4.88 0.62 8.66
CA VAL A 12 -3.54 1.14 8.90
C VAL A 12 -2.67 0.07 9.58
N ALA A 13 -3.25 -0.68 10.52
CA ALA A 13 -2.55 -1.81 11.15
C ALA A 13 -2.22 -2.92 10.14
N GLU A 14 -3.16 -3.30 9.27
CA GLU A 14 -2.88 -4.26 8.19
C GLU A 14 -1.81 -3.73 7.23
N PHE A 15 -1.90 -2.45 6.86
CA PHE A 15 -0.94 -1.82 5.96
C PHE A 15 0.48 -1.86 6.54
N ARG A 16 0.64 -1.48 7.81
CA ARG A 16 1.93 -1.53 8.51
C ARG A 16 2.49 -2.94 8.63
N ALA A 17 1.66 -3.90 9.04
CA ALA A 17 2.15 -5.24 9.35
C ALA A 17 2.31 -6.14 8.11
N ARG A 18 1.48 -5.97 7.08
CA ARG A 18 1.34 -6.93 5.98
C ARG A 18 1.65 -6.35 4.61
N TRP A 19 1.59 -5.03 4.44
CA TRP A 19 1.94 -4.40 3.17
C TRP A 19 3.38 -3.89 3.20
N LEU A 20 3.66 -2.94 4.09
CA LEU A 20 4.94 -2.21 4.13
C LEU A 20 6.18 -3.10 4.08
N PRO A 21 6.30 -4.23 4.81
CA PRO A 21 7.48 -5.10 4.76
C PRO A 21 7.81 -5.65 3.37
N HIS A 22 6.82 -5.70 2.48
CA HIS A 22 6.92 -6.25 1.13
C HIS A 22 6.95 -5.17 0.03
N VAL A 23 6.84 -3.90 0.40
CA VAL A 23 6.93 -2.78 -0.55
C VAL A 23 8.39 -2.50 -0.86
N SER A 24 8.73 -2.36 -2.14
CA SER A 24 10.07 -1.96 -2.60
C SER A 24 10.36 -0.49 -2.25
N LYS A 25 11.63 -0.08 -2.25
CA LYS A 25 12.01 1.32 -2.03
C LYS A 25 11.33 2.28 -3.02
N ASP A 26 11.29 1.87 -4.29
CA ASP A 26 10.71 2.69 -5.37
C ASP A 26 9.18 2.70 -5.28
N GLY A 27 8.57 1.57 -4.93
CA GLY A 27 7.13 1.48 -4.65
C GLY A 27 6.71 2.35 -3.47
N LEU A 28 7.49 2.36 -2.40
CA LEU A 28 7.22 3.20 -1.22
C LEU A 28 7.30 4.69 -1.59
N SER A 29 8.33 5.10 -2.32
CA SER A 29 8.48 6.48 -2.79
C SER A 29 7.32 6.91 -3.68
N ARG A 30 6.87 6.03 -4.58
CA ARG A 30 5.76 6.31 -5.49
C ARG A 30 4.42 6.44 -4.75
N ILE A 31 4.13 5.58 -3.79
CA ILE A 31 2.89 5.69 -3.01
C ILE A 31 2.87 6.99 -2.21
N ILE A 32 3.98 7.35 -1.57
CA ILE A 32 4.09 8.60 -0.79
C ILE A 32 3.71 9.78 -1.68
N GLU A 33 4.29 9.88 -2.87
CA GLU A 33 4.00 10.96 -3.82
C GLU A 33 2.50 11.02 -4.19
N LEU A 34 1.89 9.85 -4.43
CA LEU A 34 0.49 9.77 -4.83
C LEU A 34 -0.47 10.12 -3.70
N LEU A 35 -0.21 9.64 -2.47
CA LEU A 35 -1.00 9.94 -1.29
C LEU A 35 -0.88 11.41 -0.87
N GLU A 36 0.33 11.96 -0.92
CA GLU A 36 0.62 13.36 -0.60
C GLU A 36 -0.11 14.32 -1.55
N LYS A 37 -0.10 14.02 -2.86
CA LYS A 37 -0.77 14.84 -3.88
C LYS A 37 -2.27 14.61 -3.97
N GLY A 38 -2.82 13.63 -3.23
CA GLY A 38 -4.21 13.19 -3.41
C GLY A 38 -4.50 12.86 -4.88
N SER A 39 -3.56 12.20 -5.55
CA SER A 39 -3.52 12.13 -7.01
C SER A 39 -4.78 11.49 -7.59
N PRO A 40 -5.37 12.04 -8.68
CA PRO A 40 -6.49 11.40 -9.38
C PRO A 40 -6.10 10.05 -10.01
N LEU A 41 -4.79 9.73 -10.05
CA LEU A 41 -4.27 8.45 -10.49
C LEU A 41 -4.48 7.32 -9.47
N LEU A 42 -4.93 7.63 -8.26
CA LEU A 42 -5.33 6.66 -7.23
C LEU A 42 -6.84 6.46 -7.26
N ILE A 43 -7.30 5.46 -8.01
CA ILE A 43 -8.73 5.14 -8.04
C ILE A 43 -9.08 4.17 -6.91
N HIS A 44 -10.31 4.31 -6.40
CA HIS A 44 -11.06 3.24 -5.74
C HIS A 44 -11.32 2.08 -6.74
N GLY A 45 -11.71 0.89 -6.28
CA GLY A 45 -12.17 -0.16 -7.19
C GLY A 45 -11.15 -1.23 -7.55
N ALA A 46 -11.63 -2.47 -7.48
CA ALA A 46 -10.93 -3.71 -7.80
C ALA A 46 -10.31 -3.71 -9.22
N PHE A 47 -9.00 -3.43 -9.30
CA PHE A 47 -7.97 -3.83 -10.27
C PHE A 47 -8.23 -3.80 -11.79
N THR A 48 -9.46 -3.57 -12.26
CA THR A 48 -9.92 -4.03 -13.59
C THR A 48 -10.70 -2.98 -14.39
N ARG A 49 -11.04 -1.82 -13.81
CA ARG A 49 -11.99 -0.89 -14.47
C ARG A 49 -11.43 0.44 -14.97
N ALA A 50 -10.14 0.73 -14.80
CA ALA A 50 -9.59 1.99 -15.31
C ALA A 50 -8.10 1.87 -15.64
N VAL A 51 -7.79 1.89 -16.94
CA VAL A 51 -6.45 2.17 -17.46
C VAL A 51 -6.45 3.64 -17.88
N PRO A 52 -5.48 4.47 -17.48
CA PRO A 52 -4.15 4.16 -16.91
C PRO A 52 -4.04 4.25 -15.38
N MET A 53 -5.16 4.38 -14.68
CA MET A 53 -5.19 4.83 -13.29
C MET A 53 -5.28 3.64 -12.32
N GLY A 54 -4.14 3.18 -11.82
CA GLY A 54 -4.06 2.02 -10.91
C GLY A 54 -4.54 2.31 -9.48
N CYS A 55 -4.93 1.26 -8.76
CA CYS A 55 -5.18 1.34 -7.31
C CYS A 55 -3.85 1.35 -6.52
N LEU A 56 -3.92 1.55 -5.19
CA LEU A 56 -2.75 1.56 -4.29
C LEU A 56 -1.80 0.37 -4.55
N ALA A 57 -2.36 -0.84 -4.62
CA ALA A 57 -1.59 -2.07 -4.86
C ALA A 57 -0.99 -2.14 -6.27
N SER A 58 -1.64 -1.58 -7.30
CA SER A 58 -1.08 -1.54 -8.66
C SER A 58 0.16 -0.65 -8.74
N HIS A 59 0.15 0.52 -8.08
CA HIS A 59 1.31 1.41 -8.06
C HIS A 59 2.49 0.80 -7.29
N ILE A 60 2.24 0.06 -6.21
CA ILE A 60 3.27 -0.75 -5.56
C ILE A 60 3.84 -1.78 -6.54
N ALA A 61 2.95 -2.54 -7.17
CA ALA A 61 3.33 -3.68 -7.99
C ALA A 61 4.15 -3.28 -9.21
N TRP A 62 3.80 -2.18 -9.88
CA TRP A 62 4.53 -1.64 -11.02
C TRP A 62 5.94 -1.19 -10.67
N ASN A 63 6.16 -0.76 -9.42
CA ASN A 63 7.46 -0.32 -8.91
C ASN A 63 8.17 -1.40 -8.09
N HIS A 64 7.68 -2.64 -8.11
CA HIS A 64 8.26 -3.75 -7.37
C HIS A 64 8.94 -4.75 -8.33
N PRO A 65 10.20 -5.15 -8.08
CA PRO A 65 11.02 -5.91 -9.04
C PRO A 65 10.41 -7.28 -9.42
N GLN A 66 9.62 -7.88 -8.54
CA GLN A 66 8.99 -9.19 -8.81
C GLN A 66 7.71 -9.09 -9.64
N THR A 67 7.10 -7.91 -9.74
CA THR A 67 5.76 -7.73 -10.31
C THR A 67 5.67 -6.63 -11.37
N CYS A 68 6.73 -5.87 -11.59
CA CYS A 68 6.79 -4.79 -12.58
C CYS A 68 6.53 -5.24 -14.02
N ARG A 69 6.77 -6.53 -14.33
CA ARG A 69 6.47 -7.13 -15.64
C ARG A 69 4.97 -7.30 -15.92
N TYR A 70 4.15 -7.31 -14.88
CA TYR A 70 2.71 -7.43 -15.03
C TYR A 70 2.12 -6.04 -15.27
N GLN A 71 1.12 -5.97 -16.15
CA GLN A 71 0.41 -4.73 -16.43
C GLN A 71 -0.85 -4.65 -15.54
N HIS A 72 -2.00 -5.08 -16.06
CA HIS A 72 -3.31 -4.95 -15.42
C HIS A 72 -3.42 -5.75 -14.11
N GLU A 73 -2.85 -6.95 -14.06
CA GLU A 73 -2.95 -7.84 -12.90
C GLU A 73 -1.87 -7.58 -11.85
N ALA A 74 -1.00 -6.58 -12.05
CA ALA A 74 0.17 -6.38 -11.21
C ALA A 74 -0.20 -6.25 -9.73
N GLY A 75 -1.23 -5.46 -9.41
CA GLY A 75 -1.66 -5.26 -8.03
C GLY A 75 -2.21 -6.53 -7.36
N VAL A 76 -3.00 -7.33 -8.08
CA VAL A 76 -3.51 -8.63 -7.58
C VAL A 76 -2.36 -9.60 -7.39
N MET A 77 -1.44 -9.66 -8.36
CA MET A 77 -0.27 -10.53 -8.30
C MET A 77 0.66 -10.14 -7.15
N TRP A 78 0.85 -8.85 -6.90
CA TRP A 78 1.65 -8.38 -5.76
C TRP A 78 0.99 -8.75 -4.44
N LEU A 79 -0.32 -8.49 -4.27
CA LEU A 79 -1.04 -8.88 -3.06
C LEU A 79 -0.99 -10.38 -2.83
N ALA A 80 -1.32 -11.19 -3.82
CA ALA A 80 -1.42 -12.63 -3.67
C ALA A 80 -0.04 -13.32 -3.53
N LYS A 81 0.97 -12.87 -4.28
CA LYS A 81 2.26 -13.57 -4.37
C LYS A 81 3.36 -12.96 -3.50
N VAL A 82 3.35 -11.64 -3.30
CA VAL A 82 4.38 -10.95 -2.51
C VAL A 82 3.89 -10.71 -1.09
N ALA A 83 2.77 -10.00 -0.93
CA ALA A 83 2.22 -9.68 0.39
C ALA A 83 1.40 -10.82 1.03
N LYS A 84 1.14 -11.90 0.27
CA LYS A 84 0.32 -13.07 0.67
C LYS A 84 -1.03 -12.65 1.29
N LEU A 85 -1.65 -11.65 0.69
CA LEU A 85 -2.94 -11.09 1.07
C LEU A 85 -3.98 -11.50 0.03
N ASN A 86 -5.19 -11.78 0.51
CA ASN A 86 -6.34 -11.92 -0.37
C ASN A 86 -6.98 -10.52 -0.56
N PRO A 87 -7.04 -9.98 -1.79
CA PRO A 87 -7.63 -8.68 -2.05
C PRO A 87 -9.08 -8.55 -1.55
N ALA A 88 -9.85 -9.65 -1.58
CA ALA A 88 -11.25 -9.67 -1.14
C ALA A 88 -11.42 -9.56 0.39
N THR A 89 -10.36 -9.83 1.16
CA THR A 89 -10.39 -9.78 2.63
C THR A 89 -9.43 -8.76 3.21
N SER A 90 -8.67 -8.05 2.37
CA SER A 90 -7.72 -7.03 2.80
C SER A 90 -8.49 -5.82 3.31
N SER A 91 -8.30 -5.45 4.57
CA SER A 91 -8.98 -4.30 5.15
C SER A 91 -8.56 -2.98 4.51
N VAL A 92 -7.30 -2.88 4.08
CA VAL A 92 -6.81 -1.74 3.29
C VAL A 92 -7.59 -1.61 1.99
N ILE A 93 -7.72 -2.70 1.23
CA ILE A 93 -8.48 -2.68 -0.04
C ILE A 93 -9.94 -2.36 0.22
N LEU A 94 -10.58 -2.99 1.21
CA LEU A 94 -12.00 -2.77 1.51
C LEU A 94 -12.28 -1.32 1.97
N ALA A 95 -11.39 -0.75 2.79
CA ALA A 95 -11.51 0.64 3.24
C ALA A 95 -11.23 1.64 2.09
N TRP A 96 -10.22 1.35 1.27
CA TRP A 96 -9.87 2.17 0.11
C TRP A 96 -10.93 2.09 -1.00
N ASP A 97 -11.61 0.97 -1.15
CA ASP A 97 -12.69 0.81 -2.14
C ASP A 97 -13.94 1.62 -1.76
N ARG A 98 -14.20 1.75 -0.46
CA ARG A 98 -15.36 2.49 0.06
C ARG A 98 -15.29 3.97 -0.24
N ASP A 99 -14.18 4.61 0.14
CA ASP A 99 -14.06 6.08 0.13
C ASP A 99 -12.77 6.59 -0.55
N GLY A 100 -11.79 5.70 -0.78
CA GLY A 100 -10.56 5.96 -1.54
C GLY A 100 -9.81 7.23 -1.14
N ALA A 101 -9.34 7.96 -2.15
CA ALA A 101 -8.63 9.24 -1.98
C ALA A 101 -9.51 10.35 -1.37
N GLY A 102 -10.83 10.19 -1.36
CA GLY A 102 -11.79 11.09 -0.72
C GLY A 102 -11.82 10.98 0.81
N ASN A 103 -11.36 9.86 1.36
CA ASN A 103 -11.17 9.71 2.80
C ASN A 103 -9.82 10.33 3.23
N PHE A 104 -9.87 11.62 3.59
CA PHE A 104 -8.70 12.38 4.00
C PHE A 104 -8.00 11.78 5.23
N GLU A 105 -8.76 11.23 6.18
CA GLU A 105 -8.23 10.61 7.40
C GLU A 105 -7.42 9.36 7.06
N LEU A 106 -8.04 8.39 6.38
CA LEU A 106 -7.37 7.18 5.92
C LEU A 106 -6.15 7.49 5.04
N ARG A 107 -6.26 8.46 4.14
CA ARG A 107 -5.15 8.88 3.27
C ARG A 107 -3.97 9.41 4.08
N ASN A 108 -4.23 10.27 5.07
CA ASN A 108 -3.20 10.84 5.94
C ASN A 108 -2.57 9.75 6.81
N ASP A 109 -3.35 8.80 7.31
CA ASP A 109 -2.82 7.70 8.14
C ASP A 109 -1.93 6.76 7.33
N LEU A 110 -2.34 6.40 6.12
CA LEU A 110 -1.52 5.59 5.20
C LEU A 110 -0.24 6.33 4.78
N LEU A 111 -0.32 7.65 4.56
CA LEU A 111 0.84 8.49 4.26
C LEU A 111 1.80 8.53 5.46
N GLY A 112 1.27 8.75 6.67
CA GLY A 112 2.05 8.73 7.91
C GLY A 112 2.79 7.40 8.09
N ALA A 113 2.09 6.28 7.91
CA ALA A 113 2.70 4.96 7.96
C ALA A 113 3.81 4.76 6.91
N CYS A 114 3.63 5.28 5.68
CA CYS A 114 4.68 5.22 4.65
C CYS A 114 5.92 6.05 5.02
N LEU A 115 5.71 7.25 5.58
CA LEU A 115 6.80 8.15 5.97
C LEU A 115 7.59 7.58 7.16
N GLU A 116 6.90 7.02 8.15
CA GLU A 116 7.51 6.31 9.27
C GLU A 116 8.34 5.12 8.79
N GLU A 117 7.80 4.26 7.92
CA GLU A 117 8.53 3.11 7.38
C GLU A 117 9.78 3.53 6.60
N ARG A 118 9.70 4.61 5.81
CA ARG A 118 10.86 5.17 5.11
C ARG A 118 11.94 5.61 6.08
N GLU A 119 11.55 6.25 7.18
CA GLU A 119 12.47 6.68 8.23
C GLU A 119 13.08 5.48 8.97
N CYS A 120 12.28 4.50 9.35
CA CYS A 120 12.75 3.26 9.97
C CYS A 120 13.75 2.52 9.08
N ARG A 121 13.50 2.44 7.76
CA ARG A 121 14.46 1.86 6.80
C ARG A 121 15.77 2.64 6.73
N ARG A 122 15.70 3.97 6.77
CA ARG A 122 16.88 4.85 6.79
C ARG A 122 17.71 4.63 8.05
N GLN A 123 17.07 4.57 9.21
CA GLN A 123 17.73 4.30 10.49
C GLN A 123 18.36 2.90 10.51
N ARG A 124 17.64 1.89 10.01
CA ARG A 124 18.17 0.52 9.88
C ARG A 124 19.38 0.45 8.94
N ALA A 125 19.37 1.19 7.83
CA ALA A 125 20.51 1.27 6.93
C ALA A 125 21.72 1.93 7.61
N HIS A 126 21.51 3.01 8.36
CA HIS A 126 22.55 3.70 9.11
C HIS A 126 23.16 2.85 10.24
N LEU A 127 22.38 1.97 10.86
CA LEU A 127 22.88 1.02 11.88
C LEU A 127 23.64 -0.17 11.26
N CYS A 128 23.46 -0.44 9.96
CA CYS A 128 24.10 -1.55 9.25
C CYS A 128 25.31 -1.13 8.39
N GLU A 129 25.70 0.15 8.35
CA GLU A 129 27.02 0.53 7.85
C GLU A 129 28.07 0.00 8.84
N PRO A 130 28.88 -1.02 8.45
CA PRO A 130 30.02 -1.37 9.26
C PRO A 130 31.02 -0.21 9.12
N ALA A 131 31.56 0.24 10.24
CA ALA A 131 32.84 0.91 10.25
C ALA A 131 33.85 -0.02 9.54
N CYS A 132 34.05 0.17 8.23
CA CYS A 132 35.21 -0.33 7.53
C CYS A 132 36.40 0.49 8.04
N CYS A 133 37.01 0.00 9.12
CA CYS A 133 38.39 0.31 9.50
C CYS A 133 39.29 -0.80 8.98
#